data_AF-X6N8S0-F1
#
_entry.id   AF-X6N8S0-F1
#
_cell.length_a   1.000
_cell.length_b   1.000
_cell.length_c   1.000
_cell.angle_alpha   90.00
_cell.angle_beta   90.00
_cell.angle_gamma   90.00
#
_symmetry.space_group_name_H-M   'P 1'
#
loop_
_entity.id
_entity.type
_entity.pdbx_description
1 polymer ?
#
loop_
_entity_poly.entity_id
_entity_poly.type
_entity_poly.pdbx_seq_one_letter_code
_entity_poly.pdbx_strand_id
1 'polypeptide(L)'
;MVQPEALKSKILSLELLRLVFANAGHAFRSSGRFLDAVRENFVPVVAENAVSTVEGIFQLAVSMFSMLVEQFRKYLKNEIGLLLDQVFLQIAESPHASYKQKLMALSVCSKICRDSQMLVGIFLNFDCGDKQLNIFQRIVNLLENFCCVKLSEQQWLHQPENIRLRRSAIEIMVAIIRSMLEWVIKAKKKVKLFVADVTG
;
A
#
# COMPACT_ATOMS: atom_id res chain seq x y z
N MET A 1 3.24 -28.09 12.91
CA MET A 1 1.92 -27.65 13.42
C MET A 1 2.15 -26.47 14.34
N VAL A 2 1.62 -25.28 14.02
CA VAL A 2 1.74 -24.11 14.90
C VAL A 2 0.89 -24.36 16.14
N GLN A 3 1.48 -24.27 17.33
CA GLN A 3 0.72 -24.43 18.58
C GLN A 3 -0.34 -23.33 18.69
N PRO A 4 -1.62 -23.65 18.98
CA PRO A 4 -2.70 -22.66 19.04
C PRO A 4 -2.40 -21.50 20.00
N GLU A 5 -1.66 -21.76 21.07
CA GLU A 5 -1.26 -20.75 22.06
C GLU A 5 -0.17 -19.81 21.54
N ALA A 6 0.83 -20.35 20.83
CA ALA A 6 1.86 -19.54 20.18
C ALA A 6 1.27 -18.60 19.11
N LEU A 7 0.26 -19.08 18.36
CA LEU A 7 -0.43 -18.24 17.38
C LEU A 7 -1.22 -17.11 18.04
N LYS A 8 -1.95 -17.39 19.12
CA LYS A 8 -2.68 -16.37 19.89
C LYS A 8 -1.74 -15.33 20.48
N SER A 9 -0.62 -15.78 21.07
CA SER A 9 0.42 -14.90 21.60
C SER A 9 0.97 -13.97 20.51
N LYS A 10 1.30 -14.53 19.34
CA LYS A 10 1.77 -13.74 18.19
C LYS A 10 0.75 -12.70 17.72
N ILE A 11 -0.52 -13.07 17.58
CA ILE A 11 -1.59 -12.15 17.18
C ILE A 11 -1.69 -10.98 18.17
N LEU A 12 -1.72 -11.28 19.48
CA LEU A 12 -1.78 -10.26 20.52
C LEU A 12 -0.57 -9.33 20.47
N SER A 13 0.66 -9.87 20.30
CA SER A 13 1.86 -9.05 20.19
C SER A 13 1.81 -8.10 18.99
N LEU A 14 1.35 -8.56 17.84
CA LEU A 14 1.19 -7.73 16.64
C LEU A 14 0.12 -6.64 16.84
N GLU A 15 -0.97 -6.96 17.52
CA GLU A 15 -2.01 -5.98 17.86
C GLU A 15 -1.50 -4.90 18.82
N LEU A 16 -0.74 -5.28 19.84
CA LEU A 16 -0.13 -4.35 20.77
C LEU A 16 0.88 -3.44 20.06
N LEU A 17 1.74 -3.99 19.20
CA LEU A 17 2.66 -3.19 18.38
C LEU A 17 1.88 -2.18 17.52
N ARG A 18 0.85 -2.64 16.81
CA ARG A 18 -0.02 -1.76 16.00
C ARG A 18 -0.62 -0.64 16.85
N LEU A 19 -1.09 -0.93 18.07
CA LEU A 19 -1.66 0.07 18.95
C LEU A 19 -0.63 1.10 19.42
N VAL A 20 0.58 0.68 19.77
CA VAL A 20 1.67 1.58 20.16
C VAL A 20 1.96 2.58 19.05
N PHE A 21 2.17 2.10 17.82
CA PHE A 21 2.50 2.99 16.71
C PHE A 21 1.31 3.83 16.26
N ALA A 22 0.08 3.29 16.29
CA ALA A 22 -1.12 4.05 15.95
C ALA A 22 -1.35 5.25 16.87
N ASN A 23 -0.95 5.15 18.13
CA ASN A 23 -1.07 6.19 19.15
C ASN A 23 0.22 7.00 19.36
N ALA A 24 1.27 6.76 18.57
CA ALA A 24 2.51 7.51 18.70
C ALA A 24 2.26 9.00 18.37
N GLY A 25 2.49 9.86 19.37
CA GLY A 25 2.35 11.32 19.21
C GLY A 25 3.32 11.89 18.19
N HIS A 26 3.13 13.15 17.79
CA HIS A 26 3.99 13.84 16.83
C HIS A 26 5.47 13.82 17.27
N ALA A 27 5.75 13.99 18.58
CA ALA A 27 7.10 13.97 19.13
C ALA A 27 7.87 12.67 18.83
N PHE A 28 7.21 11.50 18.91
CA PHE A 28 7.82 10.24 18.53
C PHE A 28 7.99 10.15 17.01
N ARG A 29 6.95 10.50 16.25
CA ARG A 29 6.95 10.40 14.78
C ARG A 29 7.98 11.28 14.08
N SER A 30 8.45 12.36 14.71
CA SER A 30 9.51 13.22 14.18
C SER A 30 10.89 12.95 14.78
N SER A 31 11.02 12.04 15.74
CA SER A 31 12.31 11.73 16.39
C SER A 31 13.15 10.80 15.52
N GLY A 32 14.37 11.21 15.16
CA GLY A 32 15.29 10.41 14.35
C GLY A 32 15.52 9.01 14.93
N ARG A 33 15.81 8.93 16.24
CA ARG A 33 16.01 7.63 16.94
C ARG A 33 14.79 6.72 16.86
N PHE A 34 13.59 7.30 16.95
CA PHE A 34 12.36 6.51 16.84
C PHE A 34 12.12 6.05 15.40
N LEU A 35 12.39 6.92 14.41
CA LEU A 35 12.31 6.57 13.00
C LEU A 35 13.28 5.44 12.61
N ASP A 36 14.50 5.48 13.15
CA ASP A 36 15.49 4.42 12.94
C ASP A 36 15.01 3.11 13.58
N ALA A 37 14.47 3.17 14.80
CA ALA A 37 13.87 2.00 15.43
C ALA A 37 12.67 1.43 14.63
N VAL A 38 11.82 2.28 14.05
CA VAL A 38 10.71 1.84 13.17
C VAL A 38 11.28 1.14 11.93
N ARG A 39 12.31 1.71 11.31
CA ARG A 39 12.95 1.17 10.11
C ARG A 39 13.61 -0.18 10.36
N GLU A 40 14.34 -0.30 11.47
CA GLU A 40 15.15 -1.49 11.77
C GLU A 40 14.34 -2.62 12.41
N ASN A 41 13.29 -2.29 13.18
CA ASN A 41 12.56 -3.29 13.97
C ASN A 41 11.13 -3.51 13.50
N PHE A 42 10.42 -2.47 13.07
CA PHE A 42 8.99 -2.59 12.74
C PHE A 42 8.74 -2.92 11.27
N VAL A 43 9.45 -2.28 10.34
CA VAL A 43 9.33 -2.56 8.90
C VAL A 43 9.58 -4.04 8.57
N PRO A 44 10.61 -4.72 9.12
CA PRO A 44 10.81 -6.16 8.90
C PRO A 44 9.65 -7.01 9.44
N VAL A 45 9.13 -6.67 10.62
CA VAL A 45 7.95 -7.36 11.20
C VAL A 45 6.75 -7.23 10.28
N VAL A 46 6.52 -6.07 9.66
CA VAL A 46 5.44 -5.92 8.67
C VAL A 46 5.69 -6.81 7.45
N ALA A 47 6.91 -6.82 6.90
CA ALA A 47 7.26 -7.63 5.73
C ALA A 47 7.05 -9.12 5.96
N GLU A 48 7.59 -9.65 7.07
CA GLU A 48 7.52 -11.08 7.42
C GLU A 48 6.07 -11.56 7.62
N ASN A 49 5.23 -10.73 8.24
CA ASN A 49 3.85 -11.08 8.51
C ASN A 49 2.92 -10.83 7.31
N ALA A 50 3.33 -9.98 6.37
CA ALA A 50 2.60 -9.71 5.14
C ALA A 50 2.65 -10.89 4.14
N VAL A 51 3.53 -11.88 4.33
CA VAL A 51 3.55 -13.11 3.52
C VAL A 51 2.89 -14.31 4.21
N SER A 52 2.28 -14.10 5.38
CA SER A 52 1.61 -15.15 6.14
C SER A 52 0.44 -15.77 5.38
N THR A 53 0.33 -17.10 5.41
CA THR A 53 -0.83 -17.84 4.93
C THR A 53 -2.01 -17.82 5.92
N VAL A 54 -1.76 -17.47 7.17
CA VAL A 54 -2.81 -17.24 8.17
C VAL A 54 -3.43 -15.87 7.93
N GLU A 55 -4.70 -15.85 7.52
CA GLU A 55 -5.45 -14.65 7.12
C GLU A 55 -5.42 -13.54 8.18
N GLY A 56 -5.64 -13.86 9.46
CA GLY A 56 -5.64 -12.86 10.52
C GLY A 56 -4.29 -12.15 10.71
N ILE A 57 -3.18 -12.88 10.54
CA ILE A 57 -1.84 -12.28 10.58
C ILE A 57 -1.62 -11.38 9.36
N PHE A 58 -2.02 -11.82 8.17
CA PHE A 58 -1.91 -11.01 6.97
C PHE A 58 -2.74 -9.73 7.06
N GLN A 59 -3.96 -9.80 7.61
CA GLN A 59 -4.81 -8.64 7.86
C GLN A 59 -4.16 -7.64 8.83
N LEU A 60 -3.51 -8.13 9.91
CA LEU A 60 -2.75 -7.29 10.82
C LEU A 60 -1.58 -6.61 10.09
N ALA A 61 -0.84 -7.33 9.25
CA ALA A 61 0.25 -6.76 8.47
C ALA A 61 -0.24 -5.66 7.50
N VAL A 62 -1.37 -5.86 6.83
CA VAL A 62 -2.03 -4.83 5.99
C VAL A 62 -2.40 -3.59 6.83
N SER A 63 -2.91 -3.79 8.05
CA SER A 63 -3.26 -2.70 8.97
C SER A 63 -2.02 -1.93 9.46
N MET A 64 -0.94 -2.65 9.78
CA MET A 64 0.34 -2.06 10.19
C MET A 64 1.01 -1.29 9.05
N PHE A 65 1.01 -1.84 7.83
CA PHE A 65 1.47 -1.13 6.64
C PHE A 65 0.64 0.14 6.37
N SER A 66 -0.68 0.02 6.47
CA SER A 66 -1.61 1.14 6.36
C SER A 66 -1.27 2.29 7.31
N MET A 67 -0.88 1.95 8.54
CA MET A 67 -0.45 2.92 9.54
C MET A 67 0.92 3.55 9.18
N LEU A 68 1.86 2.79 8.61
CA LEU A 68 3.13 3.33 8.12
C LEU A 68 2.89 4.41 7.05
N VAL A 69 1.99 4.13 6.11
CA VAL A 69 1.60 5.07 5.06
C VAL A 69 0.96 6.33 5.64
N GLU A 70 0.04 6.19 6.58
CA GLU A 70 -0.66 7.35 7.17
C GLU A 70 0.25 8.23 8.03
N GLN A 71 1.14 7.62 8.80
CA GLN A 71 1.84 8.32 9.87
C GLN A 71 3.32 8.59 9.60
N PHE A 72 3.96 7.78 8.74
CA PHE A 72 5.41 7.80 8.54
C PHE A 72 5.84 8.04 7.09
N ARG A 73 4.91 8.21 6.14
CA ARG A 73 5.22 8.40 4.70
C ARG A 73 6.26 9.47 4.38
N LYS A 74 6.35 10.52 5.19
CA LYS A 74 7.33 11.60 5.01
C LYS A 74 8.78 11.12 5.24
N TYR A 75 8.96 10.16 6.14
CA TYR A 75 10.27 9.73 6.62
C TYR A 75 10.67 8.34 6.11
N LEU A 76 9.69 7.47 5.80
CA LEU A 76 9.89 6.07 5.41
C LEU A 76 9.47 5.78 3.97
N LYS A 77 9.70 6.74 3.05
CA LYS A 77 9.27 6.63 1.66
C LYS A 77 9.87 5.41 0.94
N ASN A 78 11.13 5.10 1.21
CA ASN A 78 11.85 4.00 0.57
C ASN A 78 11.31 2.66 1.07
N GLU A 79 11.15 2.52 2.38
CA GLU A 79 10.62 1.32 3.04
C GLU A 79 9.19 1.03 2.62
N ILE A 80 8.33 2.06 2.56
CA ILE A 80 6.95 1.93 2.08
C ILE A 80 6.92 1.49 0.61
N GLY A 81 7.77 2.09 -0.23
CA GLY A 81 7.87 1.71 -1.64
C GLY A 81 8.32 0.26 -1.81
N LEU A 82 9.36 -0.17 -1.09
CA LEU A 82 9.85 -1.55 -1.14
C LEU A 82 8.82 -2.55 -0.63
N LEU A 83 8.10 -2.26 0.46
CA LEU A 83 7.01 -3.12 0.94
C LEU A 83 5.87 -3.22 -0.08
N LEU A 84 5.49 -2.11 -0.69
CA LEU A 84 4.48 -2.12 -1.76
C LEU A 84 4.94 -2.99 -2.93
N ASP A 85 6.16 -2.76 -3.41
CA ASP A 85 6.74 -3.39 -4.60
C ASP A 85 7.04 -4.88 -4.44
N GLN A 86 7.70 -5.24 -3.33
CA GLN A 86 8.25 -6.58 -3.11
C GLN A 86 7.31 -7.49 -2.33
N VAL A 87 6.26 -6.95 -1.71
CA VAL A 87 5.32 -7.74 -0.92
C VAL A 87 3.91 -7.63 -1.48
N PHE A 88 3.27 -6.47 -1.41
CA PHE A 88 1.85 -6.37 -1.75
C PHE A 88 1.57 -6.56 -3.24
N LEU A 89 2.38 -5.97 -4.13
CA LEU A 89 2.24 -6.19 -5.57
C LEU A 89 2.56 -7.64 -5.94
N GLN A 90 3.62 -8.22 -5.37
CA GLN A 90 3.96 -9.64 -5.58
C GLN A 90 2.82 -10.58 -5.17
N ILE A 91 2.17 -10.32 -4.04
CA ILE A 91 1.01 -11.12 -3.58
C ILE A 91 -0.17 -10.96 -4.55
N ALA A 92 -0.45 -9.74 -5.00
CA ALA A 92 -1.54 -9.48 -5.93
C ALA A 92 -1.30 -10.16 -7.29
N GLU A 93 -0.06 -10.19 -7.77
CA GLU A 93 0.37 -10.81 -9.03
C GLU A 93 0.44 -12.35 -8.93
N SER A 94 0.79 -12.89 -7.76
CA SER A 94 1.06 -14.32 -7.57
C SER A 94 -0.13 -15.22 -7.93
N PRO A 95 0.07 -16.29 -8.73
CA PRO A 95 -0.97 -17.27 -9.01
C PRO A 95 -1.27 -18.18 -7.81
N HIS A 96 -0.40 -18.20 -6.79
CA HIS A 96 -0.56 -19.02 -5.59
C HIS A 96 -1.21 -18.28 -4.42
N ALA A 97 -1.42 -16.97 -4.55
CA ALA A 97 -2.09 -16.19 -3.52
C ALA A 97 -3.60 -16.47 -3.53
N SER A 98 -4.17 -16.65 -2.35
CA SER A 98 -5.61 -16.83 -2.18
C SER A 98 -6.39 -15.59 -2.65
N TYR A 99 -7.67 -15.79 -3.00
CA TYR A 99 -8.59 -14.70 -3.32
C TYR A 99 -8.56 -13.58 -2.27
N LYS A 100 -8.63 -13.94 -0.98
CA LYS A 100 -8.61 -12.97 0.11
C LYS A 100 -7.30 -12.20 0.19
N GLN A 101 -6.16 -12.87 0.00
CA GLN A 101 -4.85 -12.21 -0.03
C GLN A 101 -4.78 -11.18 -1.17
N LYS A 102 -5.23 -11.56 -2.38
CA LYS A 102 -5.32 -10.66 -3.53
C LYS A 102 -6.23 -9.46 -3.26
N LEU A 103 -7.42 -9.70 -2.70
CA LEU A 103 -8.37 -8.64 -2.38
C LEU A 103 -7.82 -7.64 -1.35
N MET A 104 -7.15 -8.14 -0.31
CA MET A 104 -6.49 -7.30 0.70
C MET A 104 -5.28 -6.54 0.12
N ALA A 105 -4.48 -7.16 -0.74
CA ALA A 105 -3.41 -6.45 -1.46
C ALA A 105 -3.97 -5.34 -2.37
N LEU A 106 -5.06 -5.59 -3.10
CA LEU A 106 -5.76 -4.56 -3.88
C LEU A 106 -6.33 -3.45 -2.98
N SER A 107 -6.76 -3.75 -1.75
CA SER A 107 -7.19 -2.72 -0.80
C SER A 107 -6.05 -1.75 -0.42
N VAL A 108 -4.81 -2.27 -0.31
CA VAL A 108 -3.61 -1.46 -0.10
C VAL A 108 -3.38 -0.54 -1.31
N CYS A 109 -3.45 -1.09 -2.52
CA CYS A 109 -3.34 -0.30 -3.75
C CYS A 109 -4.44 0.78 -3.81
N SER A 110 -5.69 0.45 -3.46
CA SER A 110 -6.79 1.41 -3.43
C SER A 110 -6.53 2.58 -2.49
N LYS A 111 -6.00 2.30 -1.29
CA LYS A 111 -5.69 3.34 -0.30
C LYS A 111 -4.62 4.30 -0.82
N ILE A 112 -3.56 3.77 -1.41
CA ILE A 112 -2.47 4.56 -2.00
C ILE A 112 -2.98 5.37 -3.19
N CYS A 113 -3.72 4.74 -4.10
CA CYS A 113 -4.19 5.35 -5.34
C CYS A 113 -5.27 6.42 -5.15
N ARG A 114 -5.94 6.45 -3.98
CA ARG A 114 -6.88 7.51 -3.62
C ARG A 114 -6.19 8.78 -3.14
N ASP A 115 -4.91 8.72 -2.74
CA ASP A 115 -4.14 9.87 -2.29
C ASP A 115 -3.24 10.39 -3.43
N SER A 116 -3.57 11.59 -3.92
CA SER A 116 -2.85 12.24 -5.01
C SER A 116 -1.38 12.57 -4.68
N GLN A 117 -1.06 12.90 -3.43
CA GLN A 117 0.33 13.13 -3.00
C GLN A 117 1.12 11.82 -3.00
N MET A 118 0.52 10.73 -2.54
CA MET A 118 1.18 9.42 -2.53
C MET A 118 1.45 8.92 -3.94
N LEU A 119 0.47 9.00 -4.86
CA LEU A 119 0.64 8.57 -6.25
C LEU A 119 1.77 9.31 -6.96
N VAL A 120 1.78 10.65 -6.89
CA VAL A 120 2.84 11.47 -7.48
C VAL A 120 4.18 11.18 -6.81
N GLY A 121 4.19 11.00 -5.49
CA GLY A 121 5.38 10.61 -4.75
C GLY A 121 5.94 9.26 -5.22
N ILE A 122 5.10 8.26 -5.45
CA ILE A 122 5.53 6.95 -5.96
C ILE A 122 6.15 7.11 -7.35
N PHE A 123 5.45 7.76 -8.27
CA PHE A 123 5.92 7.96 -9.63
C PHE A 123 7.28 8.68 -9.66
N LEU A 124 7.41 9.80 -8.93
CA LEU A 124 8.66 10.55 -8.89
C LEU A 124 9.82 9.78 -8.25
N ASN A 125 9.57 9.06 -7.16
CA ASN A 125 10.65 8.38 -6.44
C ASN A 125 11.06 7.03 -7.08
N PHE A 126 10.16 6.35 -7.80
CA PHE A 126 10.38 4.96 -8.22
C PHE A 126 10.27 4.71 -9.72
N ASP A 127 9.55 5.54 -10.47
CA ASP A 127 9.42 5.43 -11.92
C ASP A 127 10.32 6.44 -12.63
N CYS A 128 10.45 7.66 -12.08
CA CYS A 128 11.36 8.70 -12.60
C CYS A 128 12.72 8.75 -11.89
N GLY A 129 12.91 7.95 -10.84
CA GLY A 129 14.15 7.93 -10.06
C GLY A 129 15.20 6.95 -10.59
N ASP A 130 16.42 7.04 -10.07
CA ASP A 130 17.58 6.28 -10.56
C ASP A 130 17.44 4.75 -10.44
N LYS A 131 16.64 4.28 -9.47
CA LYS A 131 16.45 2.85 -9.21
C LYS A 131 15.44 2.17 -10.13
N GLN A 132 14.61 2.94 -10.85
CA GLN A 132 13.60 2.48 -11.83
C GLN A 132 12.83 1.20 -11.42
N LEU A 133 12.28 1.17 -10.20
CA LEU A 133 11.40 0.06 -9.79
C LEU A 133 10.07 0.05 -10.57
N ASN A 134 9.70 1.18 -11.19
CA ASN A 134 8.51 1.31 -12.03
C ASN A 134 7.21 0.91 -11.30
N ILE A 135 7.09 1.26 -10.03
CA ILE A 135 6.00 0.83 -9.14
C ILE A 135 4.66 1.33 -9.66
N PHE A 136 4.58 2.58 -10.14
CA PHE A 136 3.32 3.10 -10.68
C PHE A 136 2.92 2.33 -11.94
N GLN A 137 3.85 2.08 -12.86
CA GLN A 137 3.59 1.23 -14.03
C GLN A 137 3.13 -0.18 -13.63
N ARG A 138 3.78 -0.81 -12.63
CA ARG A 138 3.39 -2.12 -12.11
C ARG A 138 1.96 -2.13 -11.57
N ILE A 139 1.55 -1.10 -10.82
CA ILE A 139 0.17 -0.95 -10.35
C ILE A 139 -0.80 -0.93 -11.53
N VAL A 140 -0.53 -0.14 -12.58
CA VAL A 140 -1.43 -0.05 -13.74
C VAL A 140 -1.56 -1.40 -14.45
N ASN A 141 -0.43 -2.08 -14.71
CA ASN A 141 -0.41 -3.40 -15.35
C ASN A 141 -1.16 -4.45 -14.53
N LEU A 142 -0.99 -4.43 -13.20
CA LEU A 142 -1.71 -5.31 -12.28
C LEU A 142 -3.24 -5.13 -12.40
N LEU A 143 -3.71 -3.88 -12.40
CA LEU A 143 -5.14 -3.57 -12.49
C LEU A 143 -5.71 -3.96 -13.86
N GLU A 144 -4.96 -3.74 -14.93
CA GLU A 144 -5.32 -4.18 -16.28
C GLU A 144 -5.47 -5.70 -16.33
N ASN A 145 -4.52 -6.45 -15.76
CA ASN A 145 -4.58 -7.90 -15.71
C ASN A 145 -5.86 -8.39 -15.01
N PHE A 146 -6.26 -7.77 -13.89
CA PHE A 146 -7.53 -8.05 -13.20
C PHE A 146 -8.79 -7.71 -14.03
N CYS A 147 -8.67 -6.83 -15.02
CA CYS A 147 -9.75 -6.47 -15.93
C CYS A 147 -9.84 -7.40 -17.16
N CYS A 148 -8.75 -8.06 -17.54
CA CYS A 148 -8.68 -8.94 -18.69
C CYS A 148 -9.36 -10.30 -18.46
N VAL A 149 -10.00 -10.82 -19.52
CA VAL A 149 -10.72 -12.10 -19.54
C VAL A 149 -9.79 -13.29 -19.26
N LYS A 150 -8.47 -13.17 -19.46
CA LYS A 150 -7.50 -14.25 -19.24
C LYS A 150 -7.46 -14.78 -17.79
N LEU A 151 -7.83 -13.96 -16.80
CA LEU A 151 -7.98 -14.45 -15.41
C LEU A 151 -9.29 -15.22 -15.18
N SER A 152 -10.31 -15.04 -16.02
CA SER A 152 -11.58 -15.80 -15.90
C SER A 152 -11.46 -17.26 -16.34
N GLU A 153 -10.39 -17.62 -17.04
CA GLU A 153 -10.09 -19.00 -17.44
C GLU A 153 -9.27 -19.78 -16.40
N GLN A 154 -8.81 -19.12 -15.32
CA GLN A 154 -8.09 -19.80 -14.25
C GLN A 154 -9.06 -20.65 -13.41
N GLN A 155 -8.99 -21.97 -13.57
CA GLN A 155 -9.84 -22.99 -12.96
C GLN A 155 -9.99 -22.96 -11.43
N TRP A 156 -9.16 -22.19 -10.71
CA TRP A 156 -9.13 -22.14 -9.25
C TRP A 156 -9.92 -20.98 -8.61
N LEU A 157 -10.45 -20.03 -9.41
CA LEU A 157 -11.24 -18.89 -8.92
C LEU A 157 -12.73 -19.08 -9.23
N HIS A 158 -13.59 -18.99 -8.21
CA HIS A 158 -15.04 -19.01 -8.43
C HIS A 158 -15.50 -17.72 -9.14
N GLN A 159 -16.49 -17.83 -10.02
CA GLN A 159 -17.00 -16.71 -10.83
C GLN A 159 -17.36 -15.44 -10.01
N PRO A 160 -17.99 -15.52 -8.81
CA PRO A 160 -18.28 -14.34 -8.00
C PRO A 160 -17.03 -13.61 -7.47
N GLU A 161 -15.97 -14.36 -7.15
CA GLU A 161 -14.71 -13.81 -6.65
C GLU A 161 -13.95 -13.05 -7.75
N ASN A 162 -13.95 -13.60 -8.96
CA ASN A 162 -13.39 -12.94 -10.14
C ASN A 162 -14.08 -11.59 -10.42
N ILE A 163 -15.42 -11.56 -10.38
CA ILE A 163 -16.21 -10.33 -10.57
C ILE A 163 -15.83 -9.28 -9.52
N ARG A 164 -15.61 -9.68 -8.26
CA ARG A 164 -15.23 -8.76 -7.18
C ARG A 164 -13.82 -8.20 -7.35
N LEU A 165 -12.85 -9.03 -7.71
CA LEU A 165 -11.47 -8.57 -8.00
C LEU A 165 -11.47 -7.59 -9.18
N ARG A 166 -12.18 -7.93 -10.26
CA ARG A 166 -12.32 -7.07 -11.44
C ARG A 166 -12.96 -5.74 -11.09
N ARG A 167 -14.05 -5.75 -10.33
CA ARG A 167 -14.71 -4.53 -9.85
C ARG A 167 -13.75 -3.68 -9.02
N SER A 168 -13.03 -4.29 -8.09
CA SER A 168 -12.04 -3.59 -7.26
C SER A 168 -10.95 -2.95 -8.12
N ALA A 169 -10.45 -3.65 -9.14
CA ALA A 169 -9.43 -3.10 -10.04
C ALA A 169 -9.93 -1.87 -10.81
N ILE A 170 -11.15 -1.93 -11.36
CA ILE A 170 -11.79 -0.79 -12.05
C ILE A 170 -11.96 0.39 -11.09
N GLU A 171 -12.42 0.15 -9.86
CA GLU A 171 -12.59 1.20 -8.84
C GLU A 171 -11.25 1.88 -8.51
N ILE A 172 -10.14 1.12 -8.50
CA ILE A 172 -8.80 1.67 -8.28
C ILE A 172 -8.34 2.49 -9.49
N MET A 173 -8.55 2.03 -10.73
CA MET A 173 -8.23 2.83 -11.93
C MET A 173 -9.00 4.17 -11.93
N VAL A 174 -10.29 4.14 -11.57
CA VAL A 174 -11.08 5.36 -11.43
C VAL A 174 -10.53 6.26 -10.33
N ALA A 175 -10.08 5.69 -9.21
CA ALA A 175 -9.42 6.45 -8.14
C ALA A 175 -8.14 7.13 -8.64
N ILE A 176 -7.28 6.44 -9.41
CA ILE A 176 -6.08 7.04 -10.01
C ILE A 176 -6.45 8.26 -10.85
N ILE A 177 -7.43 8.14 -11.76
CA ILE A 177 -7.87 9.25 -12.61
C ILE A 177 -8.35 10.43 -11.77
N ARG A 178 -9.20 10.17 -10.76
CA ARG A 178 -9.75 11.22 -9.88
C ARG A 178 -8.65 11.92 -9.07
N SER A 179 -7.73 11.16 -8.49
CA SER A 179 -6.63 11.70 -7.69
C SER A 179 -5.66 12.50 -8.55
N MET A 180 -5.35 12.07 -9.77
CA MET A 180 -4.51 12.86 -10.69
C MET A 180 -5.21 14.13 -11.17
N LEU A 181 -6.52 14.08 -11.45
CA LEU A 181 -7.29 15.28 -11.78
C LEU A 181 -7.30 16.28 -10.61
N GLU A 182 -7.50 15.80 -9.39
CA GLU A 182 -7.43 16.61 -8.17
C GLU A 182 -6.04 17.27 -8.03
N TRP A 183 -4.97 16.51 -8.27
CA TRP A 183 -3.60 17.03 -8.25
C TRP A 183 -3.40 18.19 -9.21
N VAL A 184 -3.81 18.03 -10.47
CA VAL A 184 -3.69 19.05 -11.52
C VAL A 184 -4.46 20.31 -11.15
N ILE A 185 -5.68 20.17 -10.62
CA ILE A 185 -6.49 21.31 -10.19
C ILE A 185 -5.79 22.06 -9.03
N LYS A 186 -5.27 21.33 -8.03
CA LYS A 186 -4.53 21.92 -6.91
C LYS A 186 -3.26 22.64 -7.39
N ALA A 187 -2.51 22.05 -8.31
CA ALA A 187 -1.31 22.65 -8.88
C ALA A 187 -1.62 23.96 -9.63
N LYS A 188 -2.67 23.97 -10.48
CA LYS A 188 -3.12 25.19 -11.18
C LYS A 188 -3.50 26.31 -10.22
N LYS A 189 -4.19 26.00 -9.12
CA LYS A 189 -4.56 27.00 -8.09
C LYS A 189 -3.31 27.61 -7.44
N LYS A 190 -2.32 26.79 -7.09
CA LYS A 190 -1.05 27.28 -6.51
C LYS A 190 -0.30 28.21 -7.46
N VAL A 191 -0.23 27.87 -8.75
CA VAL A 191 0.42 28.72 -9.76
C VAL A 191 -0.30 30.06 -9.87
N LYS A 192 -1.64 30.08 -9.90
CA LYS A 192 -2.40 31.34 -9.96
C LYS A 192 -2.16 32.23 -8.75
N LEU A 193 -2.13 31.66 -7.54
CA LEU A 193 -1.84 32.41 -6.31
C LEU A 193 -0.42 32.99 -6.35
N PHE A 194 0.57 32.18 -6.73
CA PHE A 194 1.96 32.64 -6.84
C PHE A 194 2.12 33.77 -7.85
N VAL A 195 1.46 33.70 -9.01
CA VAL A 195 1.49 34.78 -10.00
C VAL A 195 0.85 36.05 -9.44
N ALA A 196 -0.28 35.94 -8.74
CA ALA A 196 -0.93 37.08 -8.11
C ALA A 196 -0.04 37.77 -7.05
N ASP A 197 0.67 36.99 -6.22
CA ASP A 197 1.59 37.49 -5.19
C ASP A 197 2.84 38.17 -5.77
N VAL A 198 3.26 37.80 -7.00
CA VAL A 198 4.44 38.39 -7.66
C VAL A 198 4.08 39.64 -8.48
N THR A 199 2.82 39.78 -8.90
CA THR A 199 2.36 40.90 -9.74
C THR A 199 1.61 42.00 -8.98
N GLY A 200 1.35 41.83 -7.68
CA GLY A 200 0.72 42.82 -6.80
C GLY A 200 1.71 43.42 -5.82
#